data_AF-A0A7X6KTL6-F1
#
_entry.id   AF-A0A7X6KTL6-F1
#
_cell.length_a   1.000
_cell.length_b   1.000
_cell.length_c   1.000
_cell.angle_alpha   90.00
_cell.angle_beta   90.00
_cell.angle_gamma   90.00
#
_symmetry.space_group_name_H-M   'P 1'
#
loop_
_entity.id
_entity.type
_entity.pdbx_description
1 polymer ?
#
loop_
_entity_poly.entity_id
_entity_poly.type
_entity_poly.pdbx_seq_one_letter_code
_entity_poly.pdbx_strand_id
1 'polypeptide(L)'
;MAGARQEDLDRVERELGLPLPRTWRDQLSAENGFRWDDGAGVTGLVFRALPVRCGSDRKRMARTAQDIVWHTERARADGLPADALVIAVHDAVPQRIALRGGDDLWIQRGTGALEPLGVRVGEFAPGAEALPPVDELLPVFRFHPDPVGSGVLRRSPHTCPTCDRARGWEYLGLPFGRETLEHLCPWCIADGTAAARGASFVDDHSLLRGGVAVEVIAEVCDRTPGIPGYQQAEWPVCCGEAAVYVGPLDPEDVDAVGGAEREAVRAVIGHGGVAHRFTCQVCGSERWWLDLP
;
A
#
# COMPACT_ATOMS: atom_id res chain seq x y z
N MET A 1 17.04 3.79 -9.96
CA MET A 1 17.99 4.36 -10.96
C MET A 1 19.42 4.03 -10.55
N ALA A 2 20.44 4.03 -11.44
CA ALA A 2 21.82 3.86 -10.96
C ALA A 2 22.20 5.01 -10.01
N GLY A 3 22.95 4.68 -8.95
CA GLY A 3 23.30 5.59 -7.86
C GLY A 3 24.08 6.85 -8.27
N ALA A 4 24.13 7.79 -7.33
CA ALA A 4 24.76 9.09 -7.48
C ALA A 4 26.28 8.97 -7.33
N ARG A 5 27.03 9.70 -8.17
CA ARG A 5 28.48 9.79 -8.05
C ARG A 5 28.83 10.75 -6.91
N GLN A 6 29.99 10.53 -6.29
CA GLN A 6 30.45 11.40 -5.20
C GLN A 6 30.56 12.86 -5.61
N GLU A 7 31.04 13.13 -6.83
CA GLU A 7 31.10 14.50 -7.39
C GLU A 7 29.73 15.19 -7.46
N ASP A 8 28.66 14.44 -7.73
CA ASP A 8 27.30 14.96 -7.83
C ASP A 8 26.74 15.27 -6.42
N LEU A 9 27.05 14.44 -5.42
CA LEU A 9 26.70 14.66 -4.01
C LEU A 9 27.43 15.88 -3.43
N ASP A 10 28.74 15.96 -3.64
CA ASP A 10 29.56 17.09 -3.16
C ASP A 10 29.13 18.41 -3.80
N ARG A 11 28.61 18.37 -5.02
CA ARG A 11 28.08 19.56 -5.69
C ARG A 11 26.82 20.07 -5.00
N VAL A 12 25.88 19.19 -4.65
CA VAL A 12 24.66 19.57 -3.94
C VAL A 12 24.98 20.22 -2.60
N GLU A 13 25.94 19.67 -1.84
CA GLU A 13 26.36 20.26 -0.56
C GLU A 13 26.97 21.65 -0.73
N ARG A 14 27.76 21.87 -1.81
CA ARG A 14 28.31 23.19 -2.13
C ARG A 14 27.23 24.19 -2.56
N GLU A 15 26.27 23.76 -3.37
CA GLU A 15 25.19 24.62 -3.88
C GLU A 15 24.24 25.05 -2.75
N LEU A 16 23.90 24.12 -1.85
CA LEU A 16 22.99 24.39 -0.73
C LEU A 16 23.69 24.94 0.51
N GLY A 17 25.01 24.82 0.60
CA GLY A 17 25.78 25.21 1.79
C GLY A 17 25.48 24.35 3.02
N LEU A 18 24.91 23.16 2.83
CA LEU A 18 24.50 22.24 3.90
C LEU A 18 25.09 20.85 3.63
N PRO A 19 25.64 20.16 4.66
CA PRO A 19 26.11 18.80 4.50
C PRO A 19 24.93 17.83 4.37
N LEU A 20 25.05 16.85 3.48
CA LEU A 20 24.15 15.71 3.45
C LEU A 20 24.61 14.71 4.52
N PRO A 21 23.71 14.22 5.39
CA PRO A 21 24.09 13.19 6.34
C PRO A 21 24.62 11.94 5.63
N ARG A 22 25.60 11.26 6.25
CA ARG A 22 26.27 10.09 5.65
C ARG A 22 25.27 9.02 5.23
N THR A 23 24.29 8.75 6.08
CA THR A 23 23.20 7.79 5.81
C THR A 23 22.46 8.10 4.52
N TRP A 24 22.13 9.38 4.29
CA TRP A 24 21.44 9.80 3.08
C TRP A 24 22.36 9.82 1.84
N ARG A 25 23.65 10.15 2.03
CA ARG A 25 24.66 10.04 0.96
C ARG A 25 24.78 8.59 0.48
N ASP A 26 24.91 7.66 1.41
CA ASP A 26 25.04 6.23 1.10
C ASP A 26 23.80 5.72 0.34
N GLN A 27 22.60 6.12 0.77
CA GLN A 27 21.35 5.80 0.10
C GLN A 27 21.32 6.33 -1.35
N LEU A 28 21.66 7.61 -1.56
CA LEU A 28 21.70 8.21 -2.90
C LEU A 28 22.79 7.60 -3.78
N SER A 29 23.93 7.21 -3.20
CA SER A 29 24.99 6.47 -3.88
C SER A 29 24.58 5.06 -4.28
N ALA A 30 23.66 4.43 -3.55
CA ALA A 30 23.06 3.15 -3.95
C ALA A 30 21.97 3.37 -5.04
N GLU A 31 21.04 4.27 -4.79
CA GLU A 31 19.94 4.60 -5.70
C GLU A 31 19.63 6.11 -5.73
N ASN A 32 19.88 6.73 -6.88
CA ASN A 32 19.72 8.18 -7.04
C ASN A 32 18.27 8.54 -7.41
N GLY A 33 17.45 8.75 -6.39
CA GLY A 33 16.01 9.01 -6.53
C GLY A 33 15.22 7.70 -6.67
N PHE A 34 14.23 7.54 -5.80
CA PHE A 34 13.45 6.31 -5.66
C PHE A 34 12.05 6.62 -5.13
N ARG A 35 11.17 5.63 -5.25
CA ARG A 35 9.86 5.67 -4.58
C ARG A 35 10.08 5.28 -3.13
N TRP A 36 9.62 6.15 -2.23
CA TRP A 36 9.72 5.98 -0.79
C TRP A 36 8.34 5.68 -0.24
N ASP A 37 8.08 4.42 0.08
CA ASP A 37 6.81 3.98 0.66
C ASP A 37 6.87 4.09 2.19
N ASP A 38 6.09 5.02 2.76
CA ASP A 38 5.83 5.14 4.19
C ASP A 38 4.33 4.91 4.47
N GLY A 39 3.63 4.15 3.62
CA GLY A 39 2.21 3.84 3.80
C GLY A 39 1.91 3.09 5.10
N ALA A 40 2.91 2.43 5.67
CA ALA A 40 2.88 1.72 6.94
C ALA A 40 3.47 2.52 8.11
N GLY A 41 4.04 3.69 7.87
CA GLY A 41 4.77 4.45 8.88
C GLY A 41 4.07 5.74 9.29
N VAL A 42 4.84 6.65 9.87
CA VAL A 42 4.33 7.84 10.60
C VAL A 42 3.57 8.83 9.71
N THR A 43 3.80 8.81 8.40
CA THR A 43 3.11 9.68 7.45
C THR A 43 1.93 9.00 6.76
N GLY A 44 1.93 7.66 6.67
CA GLY A 44 0.91 6.89 5.94
C GLY A 44 0.88 7.18 4.42
N LEU A 45 1.97 7.69 3.86
CA LEU A 45 2.02 8.20 2.48
C LEU A 45 3.20 7.64 1.69
N VAL A 46 3.09 7.74 0.36
CA VAL A 46 4.17 7.38 -0.55
C VAL A 46 4.79 8.65 -1.12
N PHE A 47 6.09 8.83 -0.90
CA PHE A 47 6.86 9.96 -1.40
C PHE A 47 7.74 9.55 -2.57
N ARG A 48 8.10 10.54 -3.38
CA ARG A 48 9.20 10.48 -4.33
C ARG A 48 10.44 11.05 -3.66
N ALA A 49 11.39 10.19 -3.32
CA ALA A 49 12.71 10.61 -2.88
C ALA A 49 13.42 11.31 -4.05
N LEU A 50 13.90 12.51 -3.78
CA LEU A 50 14.46 13.38 -4.79
C LEU A 50 15.86 12.91 -5.18
N PRO A 51 16.17 12.86 -6.49
CA PRO A 51 17.52 12.57 -6.92
C PRO A 51 18.44 13.77 -6.64
N VAL A 52 19.75 13.57 -6.77
CA VAL A 52 20.72 14.61 -7.10
C VAL A 52 20.93 14.66 -8.61
N ARG A 53 21.09 15.87 -9.17
CA ARG A 53 21.28 16.03 -10.60
C ARG A 53 22.47 15.22 -11.11
N CYS A 54 22.25 14.44 -12.16
CA CYS A 54 23.30 13.61 -12.74
C CYS A 54 23.83 14.25 -14.03
N GLY A 55 25.11 14.65 -14.05
CA GLY A 55 25.75 15.30 -15.20
C GLY A 55 26.27 14.36 -16.30
N SER A 56 26.12 13.04 -16.16
CA SER A 56 26.84 12.07 -17.00
C SER A 56 26.25 11.87 -18.40
N ASP A 57 24.95 12.05 -18.59
CA ASP A 57 24.26 11.95 -19.89
C ASP A 57 22.99 12.81 -19.92
N ARG A 58 22.65 13.34 -21.10
CA ARG A 58 21.49 14.22 -21.33
C ARG A 58 20.16 13.61 -20.86
N LYS A 59 19.95 12.30 -21.03
CA LYS A 59 18.70 11.63 -20.57
C LYS A 59 18.63 11.55 -19.05
N ARG A 60 19.77 11.47 -18.36
CA ARG A 60 19.82 11.46 -16.88
C ARG A 60 19.68 12.87 -16.32
N MET A 61 20.28 13.87 -16.98
CA MET A 61 20.10 15.28 -16.64
C MET A 61 18.63 15.70 -16.69
N ALA A 62 17.90 15.30 -17.74
CA ALA A 62 16.47 15.62 -17.87
C ALA A 62 15.61 14.97 -16.77
N ARG A 63 15.88 13.70 -16.42
CA ARG A 63 15.16 12.96 -15.37
C ARG A 63 15.47 13.41 -13.95
N THR A 64 16.57 14.13 -13.75
CA THR A 64 17.03 14.65 -12.47
C THR A 64 17.02 16.18 -12.43
N ALA A 65 16.22 16.82 -13.29
CA ALA A 65 16.13 18.28 -13.36
C ALA A 65 15.37 18.89 -12.16
N GLN A 66 14.45 18.13 -11.56
CA GLN A 66 13.79 18.46 -10.30
C GLN A 66 14.45 17.67 -9.16
N ASP A 67 15.68 18.06 -8.86
CA ASP A 67 16.51 17.44 -7.82
C ASP A 67 16.33 18.09 -6.45
N ILE A 68 17.07 17.60 -5.47
CA ILE A 68 17.13 18.12 -4.10
C ILE A 68 17.37 19.64 -4.08
N VAL A 69 18.27 20.15 -4.92
CA VAL A 69 18.59 21.58 -4.99
C VAL A 69 17.36 22.37 -5.42
N TRP A 70 16.77 21.99 -6.56
CA TRP A 70 15.60 22.66 -7.12
C TRP A 70 14.43 22.72 -6.13
N HIS A 71 14.13 21.60 -5.47
CA HIS A 71 13.01 21.54 -4.51
C HIS A 71 13.31 22.29 -3.22
N THR A 72 14.55 22.25 -2.72
CA THR A 72 14.95 22.97 -1.51
C THR A 72 14.86 24.48 -1.73
N GLU A 73 15.42 24.99 -2.82
CA GLU A 73 15.36 26.41 -3.17
C GLU A 73 13.91 26.89 -3.34
N ARG A 74 13.06 26.12 -4.03
CA ARG A 74 11.65 26.47 -4.19
C ARG A 74 10.92 26.50 -2.86
N ALA A 75 11.19 25.55 -1.97
CA ALA A 75 10.58 25.50 -0.64
C ALA A 75 11.04 26.66 0.27
N ARG A 76 12.17 27.33 -0.01
CA ARG A 76 12.56 28.57 0.71
C ARG A 76 11.50 29.65 0.59
N ALA A 77 10.88 29.79 -0.59
CA ALA A 77 9.80 30.76 -0.81
C ALA A 77 8.55 30.44 0.04
N ASP A 78 8.37 29.17 0.39
CA ASP A 78 7.29 28.67 1.25
C ASP A 78 7.68 28.64 2.75
N GLY A 79 8.77 29.31 3.14
CA GLY A 79 9.19 29.45 4.53
C GLY A 79 10.06 28.32 5.08
N LEU A 80 10.65 27.46 4.23
CA LEU A 80 11.57 26.42 4.69
C LEU A 80 12.83 27.01 5.38
N PRO A 81 13.11 26.67 6.66
CA PRO A 81 14.25 27.19 7.42
C PRO A 81 15.60 26.95 6.74
N ALA A 82 16.49 27.95 6.71
CA ALA A 82 17.76 27.93 5.96
C ALA A 82 18.68 26.73 6.25
N ASP A 83 18.53 26.10 7.42
CA ASP A 83 19.26 24.92 7.89
C ASP A 83 18.58 23.58 7.55
N ALA A 84 17.46 23.61 6.80
CA ALA A 84 16.72 22.43 6.35
C ALA A 84 16.89 22.15 4.86
N LEU A 85 16.81 20.88 4.46
CA LEU A 85 17.02 20.40 3.09
C LEU A 85 15.90 19.43 2.68
N VAL A 86 15.23 19.68 1.56
CA VAL A 86 14.12 18.83 1.09
C VAL A 86 14.67 17.58 0.42
N ILE A 87 14.27 16.41 0.90
CA ILE A 87 14.73 15.12 0.37
C ILE A 87 13.65 14.30 -0.31
N ALA A 88 12.37 14.56 -0.05
CA ALA A 88 11.27 13.85 -0.69
C ALA A 88 10.03 14.73 -0.84
N VAL A 89 9.21 14.45 -1.85
CA VAL A 89 7.96 15.16 -2.12
C VAL A 89 6.84 14.18 -2.44
N HIS A 90 5.61 14.53 -2.11
CA HIS A 90 4.44 13.77 -2.56
C HIS A 90 3.94 14.37 -3.88
N ASP A 91 3.58 13.52 -4.85
CA ASP A 91 3.21 14.00 -6.19
C ASP A 91 1.76 14.53 -6.24
N ALA A 92 0.84 14.02 -5.41
CA ALA A 92 -0.58 14.42 -5.42
C ALA A 92 -1.01 15.42 -4.32
N VAL A 93 -0.23 15.59 -3.25
CA VAL A 93 -0.56 16.50 -2.14
C VAL A 93 0.65 17.37 -1.86
N PRO A 94 0.47 18.62 -1.38
CA PRO A 94 1.58 19.54 -1.16
C PRO A 94 2.31 19.19 0.13
N GLN A 95 2.90 17.99 0.22
CA GLN A 95 3.70 17.55 1.38
C GLN A 95 5.12 17.25 0.95
N ARG A 96 6.08 17.61 1.81
CA ARG A 96 7.51 17.35 1.58
C ARG A 96 8.21 16.96 2.87
N ILE A 97 9.19 16.09 2.74
CA ILE A 97 10.06 15.63 3.80
C ILE A 97 11.39 16.37 3.69
N ALA A 98 11.88 16.86 4.82
CA ALA A 98 13.15 17.56 4.91
C ALA A 98 14.04 16.99 6.02
N LEU A 99 15.35 17.12 5.84
CA LEU A 99 16.35 16.93 6.87
C LEU A 99 16.63 18.26 7.55
N ARG A 100 16.76 18.26 8.88
CA ARG A 100 17.22 19.43 9.63
C ARG A 100 17.86 18.98 10.95
N GLY A 101 19.07 19.46 11.24
CA GLY A 101 19.79 19.07 12.46
C GLY A 101 20.58 17.76 12.34
N GLY A 102 20.86 17.28 11.13
CA GLY A 102 21.54 16.02 10.88
C GLY A 102 20.60 15.02 10.21
N ASP A 103 20.43 13.85 10.81
CA ASP A 103 19.57 12.78 10.28
C ASP A 103 18.07 12.96 10.60
N ASP A 104 17.71 13.94 11.45
CA ASP A 104 16.34 14.10 11.90
C ASP A 104 15.42 14.57 10.76
N LEU A 105 14.25 13.95 10.69
CA LEU A 105 13.29 14.20 9.65
C LEU A 105 12.15 15.08 10.10
N TRP A 106 11.73 15.90 9.16
CA TRP A 106 10.74 16.92 9.33
C TRP A 106 9.77 16.88 8.15
N ILE A 107 8.54 17.27 8.40
CA ILE A 107 7.50 17.36 7.38
C ILE A 107 6.99 18.80 7.27
N GLN A 108 6.77 19.24 6.03
CA GLN A 108 6.09 20.49 5.75
C GLN A 108 4.85 20.21 4.91
N ARG A 109 3.70 20.74 5.34
CA ARG A 109 2.42 20.63 4.63
C ARG A 109 2.05 22.00 4.05
N GLY A 110 2.03 22.09 2.72
CA GLY A 110 1.84 23.32 1.97
C GLY A 110 2.90 24.36 2.33
N THR A 111 2.45 25.57 2.61
CA THR A 111 3.24 26.69 3.12
C THR A 111 3.24 26.76 4.65
N GLY A 112 2.79 25.69 5.32
CA GLY A 112 2.77 25.59 6.78
C GLY A 112 4.17 25.51 7.39
N ALA A 113 4.23 25.49 8.72
CA ALA A 113 5.47 25.33 9.45
C ALA A 113 6.14 23.98 9.18
N LEU A 114 7.46 23.93 9.34
CA LEU A 114 8.22 22.69 9.32
C LEU A 114 8.12 22.02 10.70
N GLU A 115 7.57 20.81 10.74
CA GLU A 115 7.27 20.07 11.98
C GLU A 115 8.14 18.81 12.09
N PRO A 116 8.61 18.42 13.28
CA PRO A 116 9.43 17.23 13.45
C PRO A 116 8.57 15.97 13.26
N LEU A 117 9.09 14.98 12.54
CA LEU A 117 8.44 13.66 12.42
C LEU A 117 8.78 12.73 13.57
N GLY A 118 9.83 13.04 14.35
CA GLY A 118 10.28 12.21 15.46
C GLY A 118 11.01 10.93 15.04
N VAL A 119 11.43 10.86 13.78
CA VAL A 119 12.18 9.72 13.20
C VAL A 119 13.40 10.24 12.43
N ARG A 120 14.42 9.40 12.26
CA ARG A 120 15.68 9.73 11.57
C ARG A 120 15.77 9.06 10.20
N VAL A 121 16.53 9.59 9.25
CA VAL A 121 16.65 9.05 7.87
C VAL A 121 17.20 7.61 7.75
N GLY A 122 17.81 7.07 8.81
CA GLY A 122 18.21 5.65 8.87
C GLY A 122 17.15 4.74 9.49
N GLU A 123 16.24 5.30 10.28
CA GLU A 123 15.10 4.61 10.91
C GLU A 123 13.86 4.69 10.01
N PHE A 124 13.71 5.84 9.38
CA PHE A 124 12.88 6.14 8.23
C PHE A 124 13.73 5.79 7.00
N ALA A 125 13.88 4.51 6.72
CA ALA A 125 14.36 4.02 5.43
C ALA A 125 13.19 3.25 4.78
N PRO A 126 13.04 3.25 3.44
CA PRO A 126 11.98 2.49 2.79
C PRO A 126 12.17 1.01 3.13
N GLY A 127 11.26 0.44 3.92
CA GLY A 127 11.15 -1.00 4.15
C GLY A 127 12.44 -1.71 4.61
N ALA A 128 13.14 -1.20 5.62
CA ALA A 128 14.32 -1.84 6.18
C ALA A 128 14.20 -2.27 7.65
N GLU A 129 13.00 -2.57 8.16
CA GLU A 129 12.96 -3.78 8.99
C GLU A 129 13.17 -4.94 8.02
N ALA A 130 14.24 -5.70 8.22
CA ALA A 130 14.47 -6.92 7.47
C ALA A 130 13.19 -7.74 7.51
N LEU A 131 12.53 -7.89 6.36
CA LEU A 131 11.29 -8.64 6.29
C LEU A 131 11.54 -10.01 6.93
N PRO A 132 10.70 -10.42 7.91
CA PRO A 132 10.87 -11.71 8.57
C PRO A 132 11.00 -12.80 7.50
N PRO A 133 11.92 -13.76 7.67
CA PRO A 133 11.99 -14.89 6.76
C PRO A 133 10.62 -15.57 6.71
N VAL A 134 10.19 -15.94 5.50
CA VAL A 134 8.93 -16.69 5.32
C VAL A 134 9.25 -18.16 5.52
N ASP A 135 9.14 -18.60 6.76
CA ASP A 135 9.40 -20.00 7.11
C ASP A 135 8.12 -20.85 7.08
N GLU A 136 6.96 -20.21 6.95
CA GLU A 136 5.63 -20.82 6.99
C GLU A 136 4.90 -20.57 5.66
N LEU A 137 4.32 -21.63 5.07
CA LEU A 137 3.49 -21.48 3.87
C LEU A 137 2.24 -20.64 4.19
N LEU A 138 1.82 -19.81 3.24
CA LEU A 138 0.58 -19.06 3.37
C LEU A 138 -0.61 -20.02 3.50
N PRO A 139 -1.60 -19.70 4.36
CA PRO A 139 -2.81 -20.50 4.45
C PRO A 139 -3.61 -20.43 3.15
N VAL A 140 -4.33 -21.51 2.86
CA VAL A 140 -5.25 -21.58 1.73
C VAL A 140 -6.64 -21.19 2.20
N PHE A 141 -7.22 -20.17 1.59
CA PHE A 141 -8.59 -19.73 1.85
C PHE A 141 -9.51 -20.26 0.76
N ARG A 142 -10.50 -21.07 1.14
CA ARG A 142 -11.41 -21.72 0.18
C ARG A 142 -12.12 -20.72 -0.73
N PHE A 143 -12.56 -19.59 -0.16
CA PHE A 143 -13.37 -18.60 -0.87
C PHE A 143 -12.58 -17.40 -1.38
N HIS A 144 -11.31 -17.25 -1.02
CA HIS A 144 -10.40 -16.22 -1.55
C HIS A 144 -9.01 -16.82 -1.79
N PRO A 145 -8.82 -17.69 -2.80
CA PRO A 145 -7.65 -18.56 -2.89
C PRO A 145 -6.32 -17.85 -3.20
N ASP A 146 -6.37 -16.69 -3.87
CA ASP A 146 -5.19 -15.89 -4.20
C ASP A 146 -5.23 -14.47 -3.58
N PRO A 147 -5.11 -14.37 -2.25
CA PRO A 147 -5.18 -13.10 -1.55
C PRO A 147 -3.92 -12.24 -1.74
N VAL A 148 -2.84 -12.81 -2.29
CA VAL A 148 -1.63 -12.05 -2.68
C VAL A 148 -1.85 -11.42 -4.06
N GLY A 149 -2.35 -12.19 -5.04
CA GLY A 149 -2.65 -11.70 -6.38
C GLY A 149 -3.76 -10.65 -6.41
N SER A 150 -4.75 -10.75 -5.52
CA SER A 150 -5.77 -9.71 -5.34
C SER A 150 -5.28 -8.47 -4.56
N GLY A 151 -4.06 -8.53 -4.02
CA GLY A 151 -3.41 -7.40 -3.34
C GLY A 151 -3.85 -7.18 -1.90
N VAL A 152 -4.62 -8.09 -1.27
CA VAL A 152 -5.04 -7.94 0.13
C VAL A 152 -4.03 -8.43 1.15
N LEU A 153 -3.05 -9.23 0.71
CA LEU A 153 -1.88 -9.61 1.49
C LEU A 153 -0.61 -9.04 0.88
N ARG A 154 0.28 -8.54 1.75
CA ARG A 154 1.65 -8.16 1.34
C ARG A 154 2.68 -8.65 2.35
N ARG A 155 3.93 -8.68 1.91
CA ARG A 155 5.08 -8.85 2.80
C ARG A 155 5.15 -7.67 3.76
N SER A 156 5.33 -7.96 5.04
CA SER A 156 5.36 -6.94 6.10
C SER A 156 6.27 -7.36 7.24
N PRO A 157 6.99 -6.40 7.87
CA PRO A 157 7.74 -6.68 9.09
C PRO A 157 6.88 -6.61 10.35
N HIS A 158 5.62 -6.16 10.24
CA HIS A 158 4.80 -5.88 11.39
C HIS A 158 4.44 -7.12 12.20
N THR A 159 4.30 -6.88 13.50
CA THR A 159 3.84 -7.89 14.46
C THR A 159 2.31 -7.92 14.45
N CYS A 160 1.74 -9.10 14.23
CA CYS A 160 0.30 -9.28 14.25
C CYS A 160 -0.25 -9.00 15.66
N PRO A 161 -1.24 -8.10 15.83
CA PRO A 161 -1.71 -7.73 17.15
C PRO A 161 -2.43 -8.87 17.89
N THR A 162 -2.83 -9.94 17.18
CA THR A 162 -3.63 -11.04 17.76
C THR A 162 -2.80 -12.21 18.26
N CYS A 163 -1.66 -12.50 17.64
CA CYS A 163 -0.76 -13.58 18.04
C CYS A 163 0.64 -13.12 18.43
N ASP A 164 0.91 -11.82 18.40
CA ASP A 164 2.18 -11.18 18.77
C ASP A 164 3.39 -11.73 18.01
N ARG A 165 3.19 -12.21 16.77
CA ARG A 165 4.25 -12.73 15.89
C ARG A 165 4.42 -11.86 14.64
N ALA A 166 5.66 -11.51 14.32
CA ALA A 166 6.07 -10.96 13.03
C ALA A 166 6.30 -12.11 12.03
N ARG A 167 5.24 -12.49 11.30
CA ARG A 167 5.27 -13.66 10.39
C ARG A 167 5.63 -13.33 8.95
N GLY A 168 6.00 -12.07 8.68
CA GLY A 168 6.46 -11.64 7.37
C GLY A 168 5.34 -11.31 6.38
N TRP A 169 4.08 -11.40 6.77
CA TRP A 169 2.92 -11.07 5.93
C TRP A 169 1.84 -10.39 6.76
N GLU A 170 1.16 -9.43 6.15
CA GLU A 170 0.01 -8.75 6.74
C GLU A 170 -1.16 -8.65 5.76
N TYR A 171 -2.35 -8.57 6.33
CA TYR A 171 -3.60 -8.21 5.66
C TYR A 171 -3.77 -6.69 5.63
N LEU A 172 -4.17 -6.17 4.47
CA LEU A 172 -4.29 -4.74 4.19
C LEU A 172 -5.72 -4.20 4.29
N GLY A 173 -6.71 -5.07 4.43
CA GLY A 173 -8.07 -4.63 4.68
C GLY A 173 -8.29 -4.27 6.16
N LEU A 174 -9.37 -3.53 6.41
CA LEU A 174 -9.83 -3.23 7.76
C LEU A 174 -10.96 -4.20 8.12
N PRO A 175 -10.78 -5.07 9.12
CA PRO A 175 -11.88 -5.89 9.60
C PRO A 175 -12.93 -5.03 10.32
N PHE A 176 -14.19 -5.42 10.21
CA PHE A 176 -15.26 -4.98 11.09
C PHE A 176 -14.99 -5.49 12.51
N GLY A 177 -15.22 -4.65 13.50
CA GLY A 177 -15.02 -5.02 14.89
C GLY A 177 -15.14 -3.82 15.82
N ARG A 178 -15.15 -4.09 17.14
CA ARG A 178 -15.08 -3.02 18.15
C ARG A 178 -13.67 -2.46 18.29
N GLU A 179 -12.67 -3.31 18.10
CA GLU A 179 -11.25 -2.94 18.11
C GLU A 179 -10.79 -2.75 16.66
N THR A 180 -10.04 -1.68 16.42
CA THR A 180 -9.34 -1.50 15.15
C THR A 180 -8.14 -2.44 15.13
N LEU A 181 -8.23 -3.54 14.37
CA LEU A 181 -7.16 -4.51 14.20
C LEU A 181 -6.51 -4.35 12.83
N GLU A 182 -5.36 -3.69 12.80
CA GLU A 182 -4.51 -3.54 11.62
C GLU A 182 -3.36 -4.57 11.67
N HIS A 183 -2.70 -4.78 10.53
CA HIS A 183 -1.51 -5.65 10.43
C HIS A 183 -1.76 -7.13 10.83
N LEU A 184 -3.00 -7.61 10.63
CA LEU A 184 -3.35 -9.00 10.91
C LEU A 184 -2.54 -9.96 10.03
N CYS A 185 -1.95 -11.00 10.62
CA CYS A 185 -1.29 -12.02 9.82
C CYS A 185 -2.32 -12.98 9.20
N PRO A 186 -2.06 -13.51 8.00
CA PRO A 186 -2.96 -14.43 7.29
C PRO A 186 -3.39 -15.65 8.11
N TRP A 187 -2.49 -16.15 8.97
CA TRP A 187 -2.74 -17.33 9.78
C TRP A 187 -3.81 -17.11 10.85
N CYS A 188 -3.81 -15.95 11.51
CA CYS A 188 -4.84 -15.61 12.48
C CYS A 188 -6.22 -15.38 11.84
N ILE A 189 -6.25 -15.01 10.56
CA ILE A 189 -7.49 -14.99 9.77
C ILE A 189 -7.93 -16.44 9.55
N ALA A 190 -7.05 -17.28 8.99
CA ALA A 190 -7.37 -18.64 8.61
C ALA A 190 -7.82 -19.54 9.78
N ASP A 191 -7.18 -19.43 10.94
CA ASP A 191 -7.48 -20.24 12.12
C ASP A 191 -8.60 -19.66 13.01
N GLY A 192 -9.07 -18.45 12.71
CA GLY A 192 -10.11 -17.75 13.48
C GLY A 192 -9.62 -17.05 14.76
N THR A 193 -8.32 -16.99 15.02
CA THR A 193 -7.77 -16.26 16.17
C THR A 193 -8.12 -14.76 16.13
N ALA A 194 -8.12 -14.16 14.94
CA ALA A 194 -8.57 -12.78 14.76
C ALA A 194 -10.07 -12.62 15.06
N ALA A 195 -10.89 -13.57 14.61
CA ALA A 195 -12.33 -13.57 14.86
C ALA A 195 -12.69 -13.78 16.33
N ALA A 196 -11.92 -14.58 17.06
CA ALA A 196 -12.06 -14.72 18.51
C ALA A 196 -11.84 -13.39 19.26
N ARG A 197 -11.16 -12.41 18.63
CA ARG A 197 -11.02 -11.03 19.12
C ARG A 197 -12.06 -10.05 18.56
N GLY A 198 -13.06 -10.56 17.86
CA GLY A 198 -14.17 -9.78 17.33
C GLY A 198 -13.93 -9.14 15.96
N ALA A 199 -12.90 -9.58 15.22
CA ALA A 199 -12.76 -9.22 13.80
C ALA A 199 -13.73 -10.02 12.93
N SER A 200 -14.33 -9.35 11.96
CA SER A 200 -15.03 -9.97 10.84
C SER A 200 -14.62 -9.26 9.56
N PHE A 201 -14.48 -9.98 8.46
CA PHE A 201 -13.85 -9.50 7.22
C PHE A 201 -14.86 -9.28 6.09
N VAL A 202 -16.04 -9.87 6.21
CA VAL A 202 -17.11 -9.82 5.22
C VAL A 202 -18.44 -9.74 5.96
N ASP A 203 -19.35 -8.91 5.46
CA ASP A 203 -20.71 -8.82 5.99
C ASP A 203 -21.57 -10.04 5.62
N ASP A 204 -22.37 -10.51 6.56
CA ASP A 204 -23.16 -11.73 6.43
C ASP A 204 -24.47 -11.57 5.64
N HIS A 205 -24.89 -10.33 5.33
CA HIS A 205 -26.23 -10.05 4.82
C HIS A 205 -26.50 -10.75 3.49
N SER A 206 -25.55 -10.66 2.55
CA SER A 206 -25.65 -11.29 1.23
C SER A 206 -25.73 -12.83 1.33
N LEU A 207 -24.96 -13.42 2.24
CA LEU A 207 -24.89 -14.87 2.45
C LEU A 207 -26.15 -15.40 3.16
N LEU A 208 -26.64 -14.68 4.18
CA LEU A 208 -27.89 -14.97 4.89
C LEU A 208 -29.08 -14.93 3.93
N ARG A 209 -29.18 -13.89 3.09
CA ARG A 209 -30.24 -13.80 2.07
C ARG A 209 -30.13 -14.92 1.03
N GLY A 210 -28.91 -15.36 0.73
CA GLY A 210 -28.63 -16.47 -0.19
C GLY A 210 -28.96 -17.86 0.37
N GLY A 211 -29.32 -17.98 1.66
CA GLY A 211 -29.64 -19.26 2.30
C GLY A 211 -28.42 -20.18 2.45
N VAL A 212 -27.23 -19.61 2.58
CA VAL A 212 -25.97 -20.34 2.78
C VAL A 212 -25.95 -20.95 4.19
N ALA A 213 -25.34 -22.14 4.33
CA ALA A 213 -25.18 -22.80 5.62
C ALA A 213 -24.38 -21.93 6.62
N VAL A 214 -24.79 -21.91 7.90
CA VAL A 214 -24.21 -21.03 8.92
C VAL A 214 -22.70 -21.24 9.10
N GLU A 215 -22.22 -22.47 8.91
CA GLU A 215 -20.80 -22.81 9.01
C GLU A 215 -19.98 -22.19 7.87
N VAL A 216 -20.56 -22.11 6.67
CA VAL A 216 -19.96 -21.43 5.52
C VAL A 216 -19.97 -19.93 5.73
N ILE A 217 -21.09 -19.38 6.24
CA ILE A 217 -21.17 -17.95 6.58
C ILE A 217 -20.05 -17.58 7.54
N ALA A 218 -19.87 -18.35 8.62
CA ALA A 218 -18.77 -18.14 9.56
C ALA A 218 -17.38 -18.26 8.88
N GLU A 219 -17.19 -19.20 7.95
CA GLU A 219 -15.92 -19.30 7.22
C GLU A 219 -15.62 -18.08 6.33
N VAL A 220 -16.62 -17.57 5.62
CA VAL A 220 -16.48 -16.40 4.75
C VAL A 220 -16.31 -15.13 5.59
N CYS A 221 -17.15 -14.92 6.60
CA CYS A 221 -17.12 -13.73 7.43
C CYS A 221 -15.89 -13.67 8.34
N ASP A 222 -15.49 -14.79 8.95
CA ASP A 222 -14.53 -14.75 10.07
C ASP A 222 -13.15 -15.31 9.70
N ARG A 223 -13.06 -16.10 8.63
CA ARG A 223 -11.83 -16.84 8.27
C ARG A 223 -11.39 -16.64 6.83
N THR A 224 -11.98 -15.69 6.10
CA THR A 224 -11.61 -15.37 4.73
C THR A 224 -11.22 -13.88 4.63
N PRO A 225 -10.06 -13.53 4.03
CA PRO A 225 -9.70 -12.13 3.82
C PRO A 225 -10.78 -11.41 3.01
N GLY A 226 -11.22 -10.25 3.51
CA GLY A 226 -12.18 -9.41 2.83
C GLY A 226 -11.66 -8.85 1.51
N ILE A 227 -12.57 -8.38 0.67
CA ILE A 227 -12.26 -7.86 -0.66
C ILE A 227 -12.19 -6.33 -0.56
N PRO A 228 -11.14 -5.68 -1.10
CA PRO A 228 -11.01 -4.24 -1.07
C PRO A 228 -12.02 -3.64 -2.05
N GLY A 229 -12.70 -2.58 -1.64
CA GLY A 229 -13.62 -1.86 -2.50
C GLY A 229 -14.10 -0.56 -1.87
N TYR A 230 -14.80 0.23 -2.66
CA TYR A 230 -15.46 1.46 -2.24
C TYR A 230 -16.64 1.18 -1.33
N GLN A 231 -17.32 0.06 -1.58
CA GLN A 231 -18.50 -0.37 -0.85
C GLN A 231 -18.22 -1.63 -0.03
N GLN A 232 -19.16 -1.94 0.85
CA GLN A 232 -19.18 -3.20 1.56
C GLN A 232 -19.35 -4.35 0.56
N ALA A 233 -18.44 -5.32 0.60
CA ALA A 233 -18.46 -6.47 -0.30
C ALA A 233 -19.75 -7.28 -0.16
N GLU A 234 -20.54 -7.36 -1.23
CA GLU A 234 -21.62 -8.35 -1.33
C GLU A 234 -21.04 -9.65 -1.88
N TRP A 235 -21.04 -10.71 -1.07
CA TRP A 235 -20.46 -11.98 -1.45
C TRP A 235 -21.46 -12.79 -2.29
N PRO A 236 -21.19 -13.07 -3.59
CA PRO A 236 -22.16 -13.74 -4.43
C PRO A 236 -22.41 -15.19 -3.97
N VAL A 237 -23.67 -15.63 -4.07
CA VAL A 237 -24.13 -16.98 -3.71
C VAL A 237 -24.66 -17.69 -4.95
N CYS A 238 -24.33 -18.97 -5.10
CA CYS A 238 -24.85 -19.81 -6.18
C CYS A 238 -24.91 -21.27 -5.75
N CYS A 239 -25.97 -22.00 -6.15
CA CYS A 239 -26.17 -23.40 -5.82
C CYS A 239 -26.18 -23.69 -4.30
N GLY A 240 -26.65 -22.73 -3.49
CA GLY A 240 -26.71 -22.84 -2.03
C GLY A 240 -25.36 -22.70 -1.32
N GLU A 241 -24.34 -22.20 -2.03
CA GLU A 241 -22.96 -22.08 -1.55
C GLU A 241 -22.39 -20.70 -1.88
N ALA A 242 -21.44 -20.23 -1.08
CA ALA A 242 -20.70 -19.00 -1.37
C ALA A 242 -19.81 -19.19 -2.61
N ALA A 243 -19.78 -18.20 -3.51
CA ALA A 243 -18.90 -18.24 -4.68
C ALA A 243 -17.44 -17.99 -4.26
N VAL A 244 -16.49 -18.47 -5.07
CA VAL A 244 -15.05 -18.28 -4.83
C VAL A 244 -14.60 -17.02 -5.53
N TYR A 245 -13.97 -16.12 -4.80
CA TYR A 245 -13.40 -14.90 -5.36
C TYR A 245 -12.18 -15.22 -6.24
N VAL A 246 -12.18 -14.65 -7.45
CA VAL A 246 -11.13 -14.84 -8.45
C VAL A 246 -10.21 -13.61 -8.53
N GLY A 247 -10.76 -12.42 -8.39
CA GLY A 247 -10.01 -11.16 -8.54
C GLY A 247 -10.85 -10.05 -9.18
N PRO A 248 -10.33 -8.81 -9.23
CA PRO A 248 -10.93 -7.74 -10.02
C PRO A 248 -10.79 -8.05 -11.52
N LEU A 249 -11.78 -7.63 -12.31
CA LEU A 249 -11.69 -7.68 -13.77
C LEU A 249 -10.82 -6.54 -14.28
N ASP A 250 -9.88 -6.86 -15.18
CA ASP A 250 -9.16 -5.83 -15.92
C ASP A 250 -10.14 -5.10 -16.86
N PRO A 251 -10.17 -3.75 -16.87
CA PRO A 251 -10.98 -2.99 -17.82
C PRO A 251 -10.80 -3.39 -19.29
N GLU A 252 -9.63 -3.93 -19.67
CA GLU A 252 -9.37 -4.43 -21.02
C GLU A 252 -10.13 -5.74 -21.35
N ASP A 253 -10.54 -6.50 -20.32
CA ASP A 253 -11.18 -7.82 -20.45
C ASP A 253 -12.73 -7.76 -20.42
N VAL A 254 -13.33 -6.56 -20.40
CA VAL A 254 -14.80 -6.40 -20.31
C VAL A 254 -15.56 -7.08 -21.45
N ASP A 255 -14.98 -7.11 -22.65
CA ASP A 255 -15.60 -7.74 -23.82
C ASP A 255 -15.64 -9.28 -23.71
N ALA A 256 -14.80 -9.87 -22.86
CA ALA A 256 -14.76 -11.30 -22.61
C ALA A 256 -15.86 -11.77 -21.64
N VAL A 257 -16.47 -10.86 -20.87
CA VAL A 257 -17.58 -11.18 -19.94
C VAL A 257 -18.77 -11.71 -20.72
N GLY A 258 -19.21 -12.93 -20.44
CA GLY A 258 -20.38 -13.53 -21.10
C GLY A 258 -21.71 -13.10 -20.47
N GLY A 259 -22.82 -13.44 -21.12
CA GLY A 259 -24.14 -13.45 -20.47
C GLY A 259 -24.80 -12.08 -20.29
N ALA A 260 -25.79 -12.04 -19.40
CA ALA A 260 -26.63 -10.88 -19.14
C ALA A 260 -25.92 -9.83 -18.27
N GLU A 261 -24.87 -10.23 -17.56
CA GLU A 261 -24.11 -9.43 -16.61
C GLU A 261 -23.16 -8.44 -17.30
N ARG A 262 -22.81 -8.68 -18.57
CA ARG A 262 -21.86 -7.86 -19.35
C ARG A 262 -22.18 -6.37 -19.34
N GLU A 263 -23.46 -6.01 -19.52
CA GLU A 263 -23.86 -4.60 -19.60
C GLU A 263 -23.68 -3.89 -18.26
N ALA A 264 -24.03 -4.55 -17.15
CA ALA A 264 -23.83 -4.03 -15.81
C ALA A 264 -22.34 -3.91 -15.46
N VAL A 265 -21.53 -4.92 -15.78
CA VAL A 265 -20.07 -4.89 -15.59
C VAL A 265 -19.45 -3.74 -16.38
N ARG A 266 -19.82 -3.57 -17.66
CA ARG A 266 -19.34 -2.46 -18.49
C ARG A 266 -19.73 -1.12 -17.92
N ALA A 267 -20.97 -0.96 -17.45
CA ALA A 267 -21.45 0.29 -16.88
C ALA A 267 -20.63 0.68 -15.64
N VAL A 268 -20.42 -0.25 -14.71
CA VAL A 268 -19.64 -0.02 -13.48
C VAL A 268 -18.22 0.42 -13.79
N ILE A 269 -17.54 -0.30 -14.69
CA ILE A 269 -16.17 0.04 -15.10
C ILE A 269 -16.15 1.40 -15.82
N GLY A 270 -17.14 1.69 -16.65
CA GLY A 270 -17.29 3.00 -17.31
C GLY A 270 -17.50 4.17 -16.35
N HIS A 271 -18.01 3.91 -15.14
CA HIS A 271 -18.16 4.89 -14.07
C HIS A 271 -16.94 4.96 -13.13
N GLY A 272 -15.86 4.25 -13.43
CA GLY A 272 -14.66 4.20 -12.60
C GLY A 272 -14.76 3.26 -11.40
N GLY A 273 -15.78 2.40 -11.36
CA GLY A 273 -15.90 1.32 -10.39
C GLY A 273 -15.12 0.06 -10.79
N VAL A 274 -15.22 -0.97 -9.94
CA VAL A 274 -14.51 -2.24 -10.10
C VAL A 274 -15.52 -3.38 -10.16
N ALA A 275 -15.37 -4.28 -11.14
CA ALA A 275 -16.15 -5.51 -11.19
C ALA A 275 -15.31 -6.67 -10.63
N HIS A 276 -15.72 -7.20 -9.48
CA HIS A 276 -15.08 -8.32 -8.82
C HIS A 276 -15.67 -9.65 -9.32
N ARG A 277 -14.82 -10.50 -9.88
CA ARG A 277 -15.21 -11.80 -10.44
C ARG A 277 -15.16 -12.90 -9.39
N PHE A 278 -16.18 -13.76 -9.41
CA PHE A 278 -16.30 -14.96 -8.61
C PHE A 278 -16.69 -16.15 -9.48
N THR A 279 -16.46 -17.36 -8.99
CA THR A 279 -16.86 -18.61 -9.64
C THR A 279 -17.59 -19.52 -8.67
N CYS A 280 -18.73 -20.07 -9.10
CA CYS A 280 -19.43 -21.10 -8.33
C CYS A 280 -18.65 -22.42 -8.39
N GLN A 281 -18.31 -23.00 -7.24
CA GLN A 281 -17.60 -24.28 -7.19
C GLN A 281 -18.43 -25.47 -7.68
N VAL A 282 -19.76 -25.35 -7.70
CA VAL A 282 -20.69 -26.44 -8.05
C VAL A 282 -20.94 -26.50 -9.56
N CYS A 283 -21.33 -25.37 -10.16
CA CYS A 283 -21.73 -25.33 -11.57
C CYS A 283 -20.72 -24.60 -12.49
N GLY A 284 -19.68 -23.99 -11.94
CA GLY A 284 -18.67 -23.25 -12.70
C GLY A 284 -19.13 -21.90 -13.25
N SER A 285 -20.38 -21.48 -12.99
CA SER A 285 -20.86 -20.17 -13.44
C SER A 285 -20.06 -19.02 -12.81
N GLU A 286 -19.83 -17.98 -13.61
CA GLU A 286 -19.29 -16.71 -13.12
C GLU A 286 -20.35 -15.95 -12.34
N ARG A 287 -19.92 -15.30 -11.27
CA ARG A 287 -20.72 -14.39 -10.44
C ARG A 287 -19.92 -13.11 -10.26
N TRP A 288 -20.63 -12.01 -9.97
CA TRP A 288 -20.04 -10.68 -9.98
C TRP A 288 -20.50 -9.91 -8.75
N TRP A 289 -19.56 -9.22 -8.11
CA TRP A 289 -19.85 -8.08 -7.24
C TRP A 289 -19.42 -6.81 -7.96
N LEU A 290 -20.31 -5.83 -8.02
CA LEU A 290 -20.12 -4.59 -8.76
C LEU A 290 -19.89 -3.46 -7.75
N ASP A 291 -18.64 -3.05 -7.61
CA ASP A 291 -18.19 -2.07 -6.63
C ASP A 291 -18.15 -0.67 -7.28
N LEU A 292 -19.11 0.17 -6.90
CA LEU A 292 -19.23 1.54 -7.42
C LEU A 292 -18.58 2.55 -6.47
N PRO A 293 -17.88 3.56 -6.98
CA PRO A 293 -17.21 4.59 -6.17
C PRO A 293 -18.17 5.49 -5.38
#